data_AF-A0ABD5LSF4-F1
#
_entry.id   AF-A0ABD5LSF4-F1
#
_cell.length_a   1.000
_cell.length_b   1.000
_cell.length_c   1.000
_cell.angle_alpha   90.00
_cell.angle_beta   90.00
_cell.angle_gamma   90.00
#
_symmetry.space_group_name_H-M   'P 1'
#
loop_
_entity.id
_entity.type
_entity.pdbx_description
1 polymer ?
#
loop_
_entity_poly.entity_id
_entity_poly.type
_entity_poly.pdbx_seq_one_letter_code
_entity_poly.pdbx_strand_id
1 'polypeptide(L)'
;MASEYSDKFRAIFSLGGIPDLKLRTEGRMMVELPFDKNNEEEFNVRSVYRYIKSIKTPTFYFEGHDYFWDEFNELRVVAMEHDIPLKIYNIKMETILILLSLLAN
;
A
#
# COMPACT_ATOMS: atom_id res chain seq x y z
N MET A 1 -2.99 -0.21 8.92
CA MET A 1 -2.83 -1.52 8.22
C MET A 1 -3.03 -2.67 9.20
N ALA A 2 -3.40 -3.87 8.74
CA ALA A 2 -3.55 -5.04 9.61
C ALA A 2 -2.25 -5.44 10.35
N SER A 3 -1.08 -5.10 9.79
CA SER A 3 0.25 -5.29 10.42
C SER A 3 0.46 -4.44 11.65
N GLU A 4 -0.27 -3.34 11.80
CA GLU A 4 -0.16 -2.44 12.94
C GLU A 4 -1.00 -2.90 14.12
N TYR A 5 -2.07 -3.66 13.82
CA TYR A 5 -3.11 -4.00 14.78
C TYR A 5 -2.86 -5.34 15.47
N SER A 6 -1.98 -6.19 14.92
CA SER A 6 -1.67 -7.50 15.50
C SER A 6 -0.39 -8.13 14.96
N ASP A 7 0.38 -8.73 15.86
CA ASP A 7 1.50 -9.64 15.59
C ASP A 7 1.08 -11.07 15.23
N LYS A 8 -0.23 -11.36 15.19
CA LYS A 8 -0.76 -12.70 14.90
C LYS A 8 -0.60 -13.11 13.43
N PHE A 9 -0.37 -12.16 12.53
CA PHE A 9 -0.14 -12.43 11.12
C PHE A 9 1.34 -12.73 10.89
N ARG A 10 1.63 -13.84 10.21
CA ARG A 10 3.00 -14.17 9.79
C ARG A 10 3.45 -13.38 8.56
N ALA A 11 2.51 -13.00 7.71
CA ALA A 11 2.73 -12.15 6.55
C ALA A 11 1.42 -11.47 6.12
N ILE A 12 1.53 -10.36 5.40
CA ILE A 12 0.41 -9.61 4.83
C ILE A 12 0.66 -9.33 3.36
N PHE A 13 -0.38 -9.49 2.54
CA PHE A 13 -0.34 -9.25 1.10
C PHE A 13 -1.38 -8.18 0.78
N SER A 14 -0.96 -7.08 0.16
CA SER A 14 -1.82 -5.96 -0.24
C SER A 14 -1.78 -5.82 -1.76
N LEU A 15 -2.95 -5.67 -2.37
CA LEU A 15 -3.15 -5.58 -3.83
C LEU A 15 -3.91 -4.28 -4.14
N GLY A 16 -3.37 -3.44 -5.01
CA GLY A 16 -4.11 -2.26 -5.50
C GLY A 16 -4.33 -1.14 -4.48
N GLY A 17 -3.49 -1.07 -3.44
CA GLY A 17 -3.65 -0.12 -2.34
C GLY A 17 -3.19 1.29 -2.68
N ILE A 18 -3.79 2.30 -2.04
CA ILE A 18 -3.43 3.71 -2.19
C ILE A 18 -2.43 4.10 -1.07
N PRO A 19 -1.26 4.68 -1.40
CA PRO A 19 -0.24 5.02 -0.39
C PRO A 19 -0.62 6.28 0.40
N ASP A 20 -1.11 7.31 -0.29
CA ASP A 20 -1.56 8.56 0.30
C ASP A 20 -2.90 8.96 -0.31
N LEU A 21 -3.93 9.03 0.55
CA LEU A 21 -5.28 9.34 0.12
C LEU A 21 -5.42 10.83 -0.28
N LYS A 22 -4.64 11.72 0.34
CA LYS A 22 -4.65 13.16 0.02
C LYS A 22 -4.13 13.38 -1.40
N LEU A 23 -2.97 12.80 -1.72
CA LEU A 23 -2.42 12.81 -3.08
C LEU A 23 -3.41 12.18 -4.08
N ARG A 24 -4.05 11.07 -3.69
CA ARG A 24 -5.05 10.41 -4.55
C ARG A 24 -6.24 11.31 -4.87
N THR A 25 -6.66 12.17 -3.94
CA THR A 25 -7.79 13.10 -4.12
C THR A 25 -7.47 14.36 -4.90
N GLU A 26 -6.19 14.73 -5.03
CA GLU A 26 -5.76 15.82 -5.91
C GLU A 26 -5.91 15.42 -7.39
N GLY A 27 -5.91 14.10 -7.68
CA GLY A 27 -6.21 13.54 -8.99
C GLY A 27 -7.70 13.24 -9.23
N ARG A 28 -8.02 12.56 -10.34
CA ARG A 28 -9.40 12.14 -10.64
C ARG A 28 -9.80 10.95 -9.77
N MET A 29 -10.69 11.17 -8.81
CA MET A 29 -11.33 10.15 -8.00
C MET A 29 -12.60 9.65 -8.70
N MET A 30 -12.74 8.32 -8.83
CA MET A 30 -13.95 7.70 -9.41
C MET A 30 -15.08 7.53 -8.38
N VAL A 31 -14.80 7.76 -7.09
CA VAL A 31 -15.71 7.45 -5.99
C VAL A 31 -15.75 8.63 -5.02
N GLU A 32 -16.92 8.93 -4.48
CA GLU A 32 -17.05 9.88 -3.39
C GLU A 32 -16.44 9.32 -2.09
N LEU A 33 -15.81 10.20 -1.32
CA LEU A 33 -15.24 9.85 -0.02
C LEU A 33 -16.29 10.06 1.07
N PRO A 34 -16.57 9.05 1.91
CA PRO A 34 -17.61 9.13 2.94
C PRO A 34 -17.11 9.82 4.23
N PHE A 35 -16.38 10.92 4.10
CA PHE A 35 -15.85 11.71 5.21
C PHE A 35 -15.67 13.18 4.85
N ASP A 36 -15.45 14.04 5.85
CA ASP A 36 -15.24 15.47 5.64
C ASP A 36 -13.86 15.75 5.03
N LYS A 37 -13.85 16.21 3.79
CA LYS A 37 -12.63 16.53 3.03
C LYS A 37 -11.97 17.85 3.47
N ASN A 38 -12.63 18.66 4.31
CA ASN A 38 -12.02 19.85 4.89
C ASN A 38 -11.29 19.54 6.21
N ASN A 39 -11.50 18.35 6.77
CA ASN A 39 -10.80 17.90 7.96
C ASN A 39 -9.49 17.19 7.56
N GLU A 40 -8.36 17.86 7.76
CA GLU A 40 -7.04 17.30 7.44
C GLU A 40 -6.74 15.99 8.20
N GLU A 41 -7.32 15.84 9.40
CA GLU A 41 -7.09 14.63 10.21
C GLU A 41 -7.73 13.38 9.58
N GLU A 42 -8.83 13.53 8.84
CA GLU A 42 -9.42 12.40 8.09
C GLU A 42 -8.44 11.85 7.04
N PHE A 43 -7.64 12.71 6.42
CA PHE A 43 -6.59 12.27 5.50
C PHE A 43 -5.41 11.66 6.26
N ASN A 44 -5.01 12.26 7.39
CA ASN A 44 -3.88 11.76 8.17
C ASN A 44 -4.09 10.32 8.63
N VAL A 45 -5.26 9.99 9.17
CA VAL A 45 -5.55 8.63 9.68
C VAL A 45 -5.80 7.60 8.58
N ARG A 46 -5.93 8.03 7.32
CA ARG A 46 -6.27 7.18 6.16
C ARG A 46 -5.15 7.07 5.13
N SER A 47 -4.13 7.93 5.20
CA SER A 47 -2.93 7.83 4.38
C SER A 47 -1.93 6.86 5.00
N VAL A 48 -1.84 5.67 4.40
CA VAL A 48 -0.95 4.57 4.80
C VAL A 48 0.51 5.01 4.94
N TYR A 49 0.96 5.91 4.07
CA TYR A 49 2.32 6.45 4.05
C TYR A 49 2.81 6.90 5.44
N ARG A 50 1.93 7.47 6.25
CA ARG A 50 2.26 8.03 7.57
C ARG A 50 2.61 6.96 8.61
N TYR A 51 2.20 5.71 8.37
CA TYR A 51 2.30 4.62 9.34
C TYR A 51 3.28 3.54 8.90
N ILE A 52 4.04 3.69 7.81
CA ILE A 52 4.88 2.57 7.35
C ILE A 52 5.93 2.12 8.37
N LYS A 53 6.40 3.03 9.23
CA LYS A 53 7.37 2.74 10.31
C LYS A 53 6.80 1.85 11.42
N SER A 54 5.47 1.76 11.54
CA SER A 54 4.80 0.88 12.49
C SER A 54 4.66 -0.55 11.98
N ILE A 55 4.96 -0.83 10.70
CA ILE A 55 4.93 -2.19 10.15
C ILE A 55 6.00 -3.05 10.84
N LYS A 56 5.58 -4.13 11.51
CA LYS A 56 6.47 -5.11 12.15
C LYS A 56 6.39 -6.52 11.53
N THR A 57 5.36 -6.79 10.76
CA THR A 57 5.14 -8.08 10.08
C THR A 57 5.56 -7.98 8.62
N PRO A 58 6.21 -9.03 8.04
CA PRO A 58 6.45 -9.13 6.61
C PRO A 58 5.23 -8.74 5.78
N THR A 59 5.34 -7.65 5.04
CA THR A 59 4.26 -7.06 4.24
C THR A 59 4.70 -6.97 2.79
N PHE A 60 3.86 -7.44 1.89
CA PHE A 60 4.12 -7.48 0.45
C PHE A 60 3.01 -6.70 -0.24
N TYR A 61 3.38 -5.60 -0.90
CA TYR A 61 2.49 -4.77 -1.69
C TYR A 61 2.70 -5.04 -3.17
N PHE A 62 1.61 -5.11 -3.90
CA PHE A 62 1.55 -5.49 -5.30
C PHE A 62 0.62 -4.54 -6.04
N GLU A 63 1.10 -3.98 -7.15
CA GLU A 63 0.31 -3.09 -7.99
C GLU A 63 0.59 -3.36 -9.46
N GLY A 64 -0.44 -3.21 -10.30
CA GLY A 64 -0.33 -3.36 -11.73
C GLY A 64 0.51 -2.24 -12.34
N HIS A 65 1.35 -2.56 -13.32
CA HIS A 65 2.28 -1.60 -13.92
C HIS A 65 1.62 -0.30 -14.37
N ASP A 66 0.49 -0.42 -15.07
CA ASP A 66 -0.25 0.72 -15.64
C ASP A 66 -0.92 1.60 -14.56
N TYR A 67 -1.00 1.09 -13.33
CA TYR A 67 -1.61 1.76 -12.18
C TYR A 67 -0.59 2.02 -11.06
N PHE A 68 0.71 1.81 -11.30
CA PHE A 68 1.73 1.98 -10.29
C PHE A 68 1.98 3.46 -9.99
N TRP A 69 1.97 3.82 -8.71
CA TRP A 69 2.23 5.18 -8.24
C TRP A 69 3.72 5.35 -7.92
N ASP A 70 4.37 6.37 -8.47
CA ASP A 70 5.79 6.61 -8.27
C ASP A 70 6.16 6.89 -6.80
N GLU A 71 5.21 7.36 -5.99
CA GLU A 71 5.33 7.54 -4.54
C GLU A 71 5.66 6.22 -3.81
N PHE A 72 5.32 5.07 -4.39
CA PHE A 72 5.75 3.79 -3.85
C PHE A 72 7.27 3.56 -3.99
N ASN A 73 7.96 4.27 -4.88
CA ASN A 73 9.41 4.21 -4.95
C ASN A 73 10.06 4.89 -3.73
N GLU A 74 9.52 6.03 -3.29
CA GLU A 74 9.98 6.71 -2.07
C GLU A 74 9.71 5.82 -0.85
N LEU A 75 8.52 5.22 -0.76
CA LEU A 75 8.19 4.25 0.29
C LEU A 75 9.16 3.07 0.33
N ARG A 76 9.61 2.59 -0.83
CA ARG A 76 10.60 1.51 -0.93
C ARG A 76 11.94 1.94 -0.33
N VAL A 77 12.38 3.18 -0.59
CA VAL A 77 13.61 3.74 -0.01
C VAL A 77 13.48 3.84 1.52
N VAL A 78 12.39 4.44 2.02
CA VAL A 78 12.15 4.57 3.47
C VAL A 78 12.08 3.21 4.15
N ALA A 79 11.47 2.21 3.51
CA ALA A 79 11.43 0.85 4.04
C ALA A 79 12.81 0.23 4.16
N MET A 80 13.66 0.43 3.16
CA MET A 80 15.04 -0.08 3.15
C MET A 80 15.92 0.63 4.18
N GLU A 81 15.84 1.96 4.29
CA GLU A 81 16.65 2.74 5.23
C GLU A 81 16.34 2.47 6.71
N HIS A 82 15.11 2.04 7.00
CA HIS A 82 14.64 1.80 8.36
C HIS A 82 14.41 0.32 8.69
N ASP A 83 14.89 -0.60 7.85
CA ASP A 83 14.72 -2.05 8.00
C ASP A 83 13.24 -2.46 8.23
N ILE A 84 12.32 -1.74 7.58
CA ILE A 84 10.89 -2.02 7.65
C ILE A 84 10.64 -3.26 6.77
N PRO A 85 9.95 -4.30 7.27
CA PRO A 85 9.73 -5.54 6.52
C PRO A 85 8.63 -5.39 5.47
N LEU A 86 8.76 -4.39 4.58
CA LEU A 86 7.84 -4.06 3.50
C LEU A 86 8.54 -4.26 2.14
N LYS A 87 7.92 -5.04 1.25
CA LYS A 87 8.35 -5.22 -0.14
C LYS A 87 7.27 -4.73 -1.09
N ILE A 88 7.65 -3.98 -2.11
CA ILE A 88 6.74 -3.33 -3.07
C ILE A 88 7.08 -3.80 -4.48
N TYR A 89 6.12 -4.45 -5.12
CA TYR A 89 6.24 -5.03 -6.47
C TYR A 89 5.36 -4.28 -7.46
N ASN A 90 6.00 -3.80 -8.53
CA ASN A 90 5.33 -3.35 -9.75
C ASN A 90 5.20 -4.57 -10.68
N ILE A 91 3.97 -5.00 -10.98
CA ILE A 91 3.69 -6.23 -11.69
C ILE A 91 3.15 -5.93 -13.09
N LYS A 92 3.79 -6.50 -14.11
CA LYS A 92 3.24 -6.53 -15.47
C LYS A 92 2.08 -7.52 -15.57
N MET A 93 1.08 -7.21 -16.40
CA MET A 93 -0.16 -8.00 -16.51
C MET A 93 0.07 -9.50 -16.74
N GLU A 94 1.09 -9.85 -17.52
CA GLU A 94 1.54 -11.22 -17.82
C GLU A 94 2.03 -12.01 -16.58
N THR A 95 2.49 -11.32 -15.53
CA THR A 95 3.03 -11.93 -14.31
C THR A 95 1.95 -12.21 -13.25
N ILE A 96 0.81 -11.51 -13.28
CA ILE A 96 -0.28 -11.70 -12.29
C ILE A 96 -0.89 -13.10 -12.40
N LEU A 97 -1.09 -13.60 -13.62
CA LEU A 97 -1.59 -14.96 -13.87
C LEU A 97 -0.68 -16.03 -13.28
N ILE A 98 0.63 -15.81 -13.32
CA ILE A 98 1.64 -16.72 -12.76
C ILE A 98 1.58 -16.69 -11.23
N LEU A 99 1.49 -15.50 -10.62
CA LEU A 99 1.45 -15.37 -9.16
C LEU A 99 0.20 -16.02 -8.55
N LEU A 100 -0.96 -15.83 -9.19
CA LEU A 100 -2.22 -16.46 -8.77
C LEU A 100 -2.17 -17.98 -8.92
N SER A 101 -1.51 -18.50 -9.95
CA SER A 101 -1.33 -19.95 -10.13
C SER A 101 -0.45 -20.62 -9.07
N LEU A 102 0.51 -19.87 -8.50
CA LEU A 102 1.43 -20.38 -7.48
C LEU A 102 0.83 -20.34 -6.06
N LEU A 103 -0.13 -19.45 -5.81
CA LEU A 103 -0.83 -19.33 -4.53
C LEU A 103 -2.07 -20.23 -4.42
N ALA A 104 -2.52 -20.81 -5.53
CA ALA A 104 -3.70 -21.68 -5.60
C ALA A 104 -3.38 -23.18 -5.41
N ASN A 105 -2.12 -23.55 -5.16
CA ASN A 105 -1.67 -24.93 -4.91
C ASN A 105 -1.15 -25.11 -3.48
#